data_AF-A0A177JHS3-F1
#
_entry.id   AF-A0A177JHS3-F1
#
_cell.length_a   1.000
_cell.length_b   1.000
_cell.length_c   1.000
_cell.angle_alpha   90.00
_cell.angle_beta   90.00
_cell.angle_gamma   90.00
#
_symmetry.space_group_name_H-M   'P 1'
#
loop_
_entity.id
_entity.type
_entity.pdbx_description
1 polymer ?
#
loop_
_entity_poly.entity_id
_entity_poly.type
_entity_poly.pdbx_seq_one_letter_code
_entity_poly.pdbx_strand_id
1 'polypeptide(L)'
;MMSVARDIGAPIDLNPSRRLSGTEGMLFLEQANLLIASTNVSGSDTHDRLARMGDSHGLDLLLLRSGAWPQSLDIDFYRSREWLVDYRPAWFDDKLWFMPMLEDRQSGVRASTEGLILFPCTSQKMLLFAGRRAA
;
A
#
# COMPACT_ATOMS: atom_id res chain seq x y z
N MET A 1 8.97 2.05 4.04
CA MET A 1 8.97 0.74 3.37
C MET A 1 9.09 -0.40 4.37
N MET A 2 10.24 -0.59 5.02
CA MET A 2 10.44 -1.70 5.97
C MET A 2 9.45 -1.72 7.15
N SER A 3 9.11 -0.57 7.75
CA SER A 3 8.09 -0.52 8.82
C SER A 3 6.75 -1.07 8.33
N VAL A 4 6.23 -0.52 7.24
CA VAL A 4 4.96 -0.95 6.66
C VAL A 4 4.95 -2.44 6.31
N ALA A 5 6.04 -2.97 5.73
CA ALA A 5 6.15 -4.41 5.46
C ALA A 5 6.04 -5.26 6.73
N ARG A 6 6.70 -4.84 7.82
CA ARG A 6 6.62 -5.52 9.12
C ARG A 6 5.23 -5.41 9.74
N ASP A 7 4.61 -4.23 9.61
CA ASP A 7 3.28 -3.95 10.16
C ASP A 7 2.18 -4.78 9.46
N ILE A 8 2.37 -5.15 8.19
CA ILE A 8 1.50 -6.10 7.47
C ILE A 8 1.69 -7.54 7.99
N GLY A 9 2.90 -7.89 8.44
CA GLY A 9 3.19 -9.15 9.11
C GLY A 9 3.44 -10.36 8.19
N ALA A 10 3.34 -10.20 6.86
CA ALA A 10 3.68 -11.27 5.93
C ALA A 10 5.21 -11.50 5.84
N PRO A 11 5.69 -12.71 5.50
CA PRO A 11 7.10 -12.96 5.22
C PRO A 11 7.63 -12.02 4.13
N ILE A 12 8.77 -11.39 4.41
CA ILE A 12 9.36 -10.37 3.54
C ILE A 12 10.52 -10.98 2.75
N ASP A 13 10.40 -11.00 1.43
CA ASP A 13 11.52 -11.18 0.52
C ASP A 13 12.20 -9.82 0.25
N LEU A 14 13.47 -9.72 0.65
CA LEU A 14 14.29 -8.52 0.49
C LEU A 14 14.99 -8.44 -0.87
N ASN A 15 14.93 -9.50 -1.68
CA ASN A 15 15.56 -9.56 -2.99
C ASN A 15 14.65 -10.24 -4.03
N PRO A 16 13.45 -9.67 -4.30
CA PRO A 16 12.51 -10.25 -5.25
C PRO A 16 13.06 -10.33 -6.67
N SER A 17 14.05 -9.49 -7.04
CA SER A 17 14.60 -9.46 -8.40
C SER A 17 15.30 -10.75 -8.83
N ARG A 18 15.62 -11.65 -7.89
CA ARG A 18 16.11 -13.00 -8.19
C ARG A 18 15.08 -13.86 -8.92
N ARG A 19 13.79 -13.55 -8.77
CA ARG A 19 12.66 -14.32 -9.32
C ARG A 19 11.67 -13.46 -10.12
N LEU A 20 11.57 -12.17 -9.82
CA LEU A 20 10.69 -11.20 -10.46
C LEU A 20 11.52 -10.07 -11.07
N SER A 21 11.87 -10.17 -12.35
CA SER A 21 12.69 -9.15 -13.02
C SER A 21 12.06 -7.75 -12.92
N GLY A 22 12.89 -6.72 -12.74
CA GLY A 22 12.43 -5.33 -12.65
C GLY A 22 12.04 -4.85 -11.25
N THR A 23 12.12 -5.72 -10.23
CA THR A 23 11.75 -5.41 -8.84
C THR A 23 12.96 -4.99 -7.98
N GLU A 24 14.03 -4.48 -8.59
CA GLU A 24 15.24 -4.07 -7.88
C GLU A 24 14.94 -2.96 -6.85
N GLY A 25 15.37 -3.18 -5.61
CA GLY A 25 15.15 -2.24 -4.51
C GLY A 25 13.75 -2.25 -3.90
N MET A 26 12.91 -3.21 -4.28
CA MET A 26 11.55 -3.38 -3.74
C MET A 26 11.51 -4.51 -2.70
N LEU A 27 10.46 -4.52 -1.87
CA LEU A 27 10.16 -5.63 -0.98
C LEU A 27 8.99 -6.43 -1.54
N PHE A 28 9.04 -7.74 -1.41
CA PHE A 28 7.94 -8.61 -1.82
C PHE A 28 7.39 -9.38 -0.62
N LEU A 29 6.09 -9.29 -0.42
CA LEU A 29 5.36 -10.03 0.61
C LEU A 29 4.64 -11.18 -0.09
N GLU A 30 5.32 -12.32 -0.18
CA GLU A 30 4.91 -13.44 -1.04
C GLU A 30 3.52 -13.97 -0.70
N GLN A 31 3.22 -14.15 0.59
CA GLN A 31 1.90 -14.61 1.04
C GLN A 31 0.78 -13.60 0.77
N ALA A 32 1.12 -12.31 0.78
CA ALA A 32 0.17 -11.23 0.53
C ALA A 32 0.03 -10.91 -0.98
N ASN A 33 0.80 -11.57 -1.84
CA ASN A 33 0.91 -11.26 -3.26
C ASN A 33 1.13 -9.75 -3.54
N LEU A 34 1.96 -9.12 -2.71
CA LEU A 34 2.09 -7.67 -2.61
C LEU A 34 3.54 -7.24 -2.79
N LEU A 35 3.78 -6.32 -3.72
CA LEU A 35 5.06 -5.66 -3.89
C LEU A 35 5.03 -4.27 -3.25
N ILE A 36 6.08 -3.94 -2.51
CA ILE A 36 6.22 -2.66 -1.84
C ILE A 36 7.42 -1.92 -2.44
N ALA A 37 7.14 -0.75 -3.01
CA ALA A 37 8.14 0.13 -3.60
C ALA A 37 8.19 1.47 -2.85
N SER A 38 9.27 2.22 -3.05
CA SER A 38 9.35 3.60 -2.60
C SER A 38 9.82 4.51 -3.71
N THR A 39 9.23 5.69 -3.80
CA THR A 39 9.63 6.73 -4.76
C THR A 39 9.82 8.08 -4.06
N ASN A 40 10.79 8.87 -4.51
CA ASN A 40 10.91 10.30 -4.18
C ASN A 40 10.37 11.20 -5.31
N VAL A 41 9.98 10.59 -6.44
CA VAL A 41 9.43 11.28 -7.61
C VAL A 41 7.91 11.09 -7.60
N SER A 42 7.18 12.20 -7.66
CA SER A 42 5.75 12.22 -7.96
C SER A 42 5.55 12.35 -9.46
N GLY A 43 4.76 11.46 -10.08
CA GLY A 43 4.39 11.59 -11.50
C GLY A 43 3.76 10.34 -12.11
N SER A 44 2.94 10.56 -13.15
CA SER A 44 2.23 9.51 -13.91
C SER A 44 3.16 8.45 -14.46
N ASP A 45 4.33 8.84 -14.98
CA ASP A 45 5.27 7.91 -15.62
C ASP A 45 5.81 6.85 -14.63
N THR A 46 5.96 7.23 -13.36
CA THR A 46 6.37 6.31 -12.30
C THR A 46 5.25 5.33 -11.97
N HIS A 47 4.01 5.82 -11.87
CA HIS A 47 2.84 4.96 -11.65
C HIS A 47 2.66 3.97 -12.80
N ASP A 48 2.70 4.43 -14.05
CA ASP A 48 2.53 3.58 -15.23
C ASP A 48 3.61 2.50 -15.32
N ARG A 49 4.87 2.85 -15.02
CA ARG A 49 5.97 1.88 -15.00
C ARG A 49 5.75 0.82 -13.92
N LEU A 50 5.35 1.24 -12.72
CA LEU A 50 5.13 0.32 -11.61
C LEU A 50 3.89 -0.55 -11.87
N ALA A 51 2.78 0.03 -12.32
CA ALA A 51 1.56 -0.69 -12.69
C ALA A 51 1.85 -1.78 -13.72
N ARG A 52 2.56 -1.46 -14.80
CA ARG A 52 2.96 -2.46 -15.82
C ARG A 52 3.78 -3.60 -15.24
N MET A 53 4.63 -3.32 -14.25
CA MET A 53 5.42 -4.33 -13.57
C MET A 53 4.53 -5.20 -12.66
N GLY A 54 3.64 -4.59 -11.88
CA GLY A 54 2.62 -5.31 -11.10
C GLY A 54 1.77 -6.23 -11.98
N ASP A 55 1.27 -5.70 -13.09
CA ASP A 55 0.51 -6.43 -14.10
C ASP A 55 1.28 -7.62 -14.69
N SER A 56 2.56 -7.43 -15.01
CA SER A 56 3.40 -8.48 -15.61
C SER A 56 3.62 -9.68 -14.69
N HIS A 57 3.53 -9.47 -13.38
CA HIS A 57 3.73 -10.48 -12.34
C HIS A 57 2.44 -10.87 -11.60
N GLY A 58 1.31 -10.22 -11.92
CA GLY A 58 0.01 -10.44 -11.27
C GLY A 58 -0.04 -10.01 -9.80
N LEU A 59 0.63 -8.90 -9.45
CA LEU A 59 0.84 -8.45 -8.07
C LEU A 59 0.12 -7.14 -7.78
N ASP A 60 -0.41 -7.01 -6.57
CA ASP A 60 -0.79 -5.70 -6.04
C ASP A 60 0.48 -4.90 -5.69
N LEU A 61 0.39 -3.57 -5.76
CA LEU A 61 1.52 -2.68 -5.47
C LEU A 61 1.17 -1.70 -4.36
N LEU A 62 2.13 -1.49 -3.46
CA LEU A 62 2.11 -0.45 -2.44
C LEU A 62 3.28 0.51 -2.67
N LEU A 63 2.99 1.72 -3.11
CA LEU A 63 3.98 2.74 -3.42
C LEU A 63 4.09 3.74 -2.28
N LEU A 64 5.19 3.70 -1.52
CA LEU A 64 5.46 4.72 -0.51
C LEU A 64 6.09 5.97 -1.12
N ARG A 65 5.47 7.13 -0.90
CA ARG A 65 6.05 8.42 -1.30
C ARG A 65 7.02 8.91 -0.22
N SER A 66 8.31 8.84 -0.50
CA SER A 66 9.36 9.43 0.33
C SER A 66 9.35 10.95 0.21
N GLY A 67 9.54 11.66 1.33
CA GLY A 67 9.53 13.12 1.36
C GLY A 67 8.15 13.76 1.47
N ALA A 68 7.06 13.00 1.36
CA ALA A 68 5.72 13.46 1.72
C ALA A 68 5.59 13.52 3.24
N TRP A 69 5.29 14.70 3.79
CA TRP A 69 4.87 14.84 5.19
C TRP A 69 3.42 15.32 5.26
N PRO A 70 2.54 14.57 5.96
CA PRO A 70 2.77 13.23 6.50
C PRO A 70 2.94 12.17 5.40
N GLN A 71 3.50 11.01 5.76
CA GLN A 71 3.77 9.93 4.82
C GLN A 71 2.49 9.49 4.10
N SER A 72 2.46 9.66 2.78
CA SER A 72 1.41 9.15 1.92
C SER A 72 1.89 7.96 1.10
N LEU A 73 0.93 7.16 0.67
CA LEU A 73 1.14 6.01 -0.19
C LEU A 73 0.05 5.92 -1.24
N ASP A 74 0.37 5.24 -2.32
CA ASP A 74 -0.58 4.84 -3.36
C ASP A 74 -0.66 3.32 -3.42
N ILE A 75 -1.80 2.80 -3.89
CA ILE A 75 -2.08 1.38 -3.96
C ILE A 75 -2.57 1.07 -5.36
N ASP A 76 -1.95 0.11 -6.04
CA ASP A 76 -2.42 -0.42 -7.32
C ASP A 76 -2.94 -1.84 -7.09
N PHE A 77 -4.21 -2.07 -7.42
CA PHE A 77 -4.81 -3.39 -7.35
C PHE A 77 -4.77 -4.04 -8.73
N TYR A 78 -3.99 -5.13 -8.85
CA TYR A 78 -3.83 -5.84 -10.12
C TYR A 78 -5.18 -6.30 -10.70
N ARG A 79 -6.06 -6.86 -9.84
CA ARG A 79 -7.32 -7.43 -10.29
C ARG A 79 -8.35 -6.40 -10.73
N SER A 80 -8.41 -5.24 -10.07
CA SER A 80 -9.35 -4.17 -10.43
C SER A 80 -8.76 -3.15 -11.40
N ARG A 81 -7.43 -3.19 -11.65
CA ARG A 81 -6.68 -2.20 -12.44
C ARG A 81 -6.97 -0.78 -11.98
N GLU A 82 -6.99 -0.62 -10.66
CA GLU A 82 -7.37 0.61 -10.01
C GLU A 82 -6.23 1.13 -9.14
N TRP A 83 -5.92 2.41 -9.34
CA TRP A 83 -5.04 3.16 -8.46
C TRP A 83 -5.85 3.90 -7.40
N LEU A 84 -5.51 3.63 -6.15
CA LEU A 84 -5.90 4.43 -5.01
C LEU A 84 -4.75 5.35 -4.63
N VAL A 85 -4.98 6.65 -4.68
CA VAL A 85 -3.93 7.65 -4.49
C VAL A 85 -4.13 8.43 -3.20
N ASP A 86 -3.01 8.86 -2.60
CA ASP A 86 -3.01 9.70 -1.40
C ASP A 86 -3.69 9.03 -0.19
N TYR A 87 -3.21 7.83 0.15
CA TYR A 87 -3.65 7.08 1.33
C TYR A 87 -2.63 7.24 2.47
N ARG A 88 -3.06 6.97 3.69
CA ARG A 88 -2.22 6.98 4.90
C ARG A 88 -2.42 5.72 5.74
N PRO A 89 -1.36 5.22 6.40
CA PRO A 89 -1.49 4.15 7.37
C PRO A 89 -2.27 4.64 8.60
N ALA A 90 -3.16 3.79 9.10
CA ALA A 90 -3.94 3.97 10.31
C ALA A 90 -4.13 2.60 11.01
N TRP A 91 -4.32 2.62 12.32
CA TRP A 91 -4.51 1.41 13.11
C TRP A 91 -5.91 1.38 13.71
N PHE A 92 -6.63 0.29 13.48
CA PHE A 92 -7.96 0.04 14.07
C PHE A 92 -8.06 -1.43 14.45
N ASP A 93 -8.45 -1.72 15.69
CA ASP A 93 -8.63 -3.10 16.17
C ASP A 93 -7.39 -3.97 15.91
N ASP A 94 -6.21 -3.43 16.26
CA ASP A 94 -4.88 -4.03 16.06
C ASP A 94 -4.55 -4.46 14.62
N LYS A 95 -5.26 -3.88 13.64
CA LYS A 95 -5.04 -4.12 12.21
C LYS A 95 -4.53 -2.87 11.55
N LEU A 96 -3.64 -3.06 10.58
CA LEU A 96 -3.18 -1.99 9.70
C LEU A 96 -4.21 -1.72 8.61
N TRP A 97 -4.56 -0.44 8.48
CA TRP A 97 -5.44 0.09 7.45
C TRP A 97 -4.72 1.18 6.66
N PHE A 98 -5.07 1.32 5.39
CA PHE A 98 -4.75 2.46 4.57
C PHE A 98 -6.03 3.23 4.30
N MET A 99 -6.06 4.48 4.72
CA MET A 99 -7.24 5.34 4.65
C MET A 99 -6.97 6.50 3.67
N PRO A 100 -7.96 6.90 2.86
CA PRO A 100 -7.83 8.03 1.95
C PRO A 100 -7.61 9.34 2.74
N MET A 101 -6.74 10.23 2.24
CA MET A 101 -6.55 11.56 2.84
C MET A 101 -7.73 12.50 2.60
N LEU A 102 -8.45 12.34 1.49
CA LEU A 102 -9.61 13.14 1.11
C LEU A 102 -10.87 12.29 1.34
N GLU A 103 -11.78 12.78 2.19
CA GLU A 103 -12.88 12.00 2.78
C GLU A 103 -14.00 11.61 1.81
N ASP A 104 -13.96 12.05 0.55
CA ASP A 104 -15.08 11.89 -0.36
C ASP A 104 -15.14 10.48 -0.97
N ARG A 105 -15.86 9.60 -0.26
CA ARG A 105 -16.41 8.32 -0.76
C ARG A 105 -15.38 7.26 -1.20
N GLN A 106 -14.10 7.48 -0.94
CA GLN A 106 -13.06 6.51 -1.25
C GLN A 106 -13.03 5.37 -0.23
N SER A 107 -12.80 4.14 -0.71
CA SER A 107 -12.73 2.93 0.12
C SER A 107 -11.54 2.96 1.08
N GLY A 108 -11.67 2.33 2.25
CA GLY A 108 -10.51 1.99 3.07
C GLY A 108 -9.89 0.69 2.57
N VAL A 109 -8.59 0.50 2.78
CA VAL A 109 -7.92 -0.77 2.48
C VAL A 109 -7.39 -1.37 3.78
N ARG A 110 -7.77 -2.60 4.10
CA ARG A 110 -7.16 -3.34 5.20
C ARG A 110 -5.98 -4.13 4.66
N ALA A 111 -4.83 -4.03 5.32
CA ALA A 111 -3.68 -4.87 5.02
C ALA A 111 -3.66 -6.09 5.94
N SER A 112 -3.25 -7.23 5.40
CA SER A 112 -3.14 -8.49 6.14
C SER A 112 -2.02 -9.36 5.56
N THR A 113 -1.69 -10.43 6.27
CA THR A 113 -0.72 -11.43 5.81
C THR A 113 -1.12 -12.11 4.49
N GLU A 114 -2.41 -12.09 4.16
CA GLU A 114 -3.00 -12.72 2.97
C GLU A 114 -3.21 -11.73 1.81
N GLY A 115 -2.95 -10.44 2.02
CA GLY A 115 -3.10 -9.42 0.98
C GLY A 115 -3.89 -8.19 1.43
N LEU A 116 -4.24 -7.38 0.43
CA LEU A 116 -5.00 -6.14 0.57
C LEU A 116 -6.49 -6.40 0.32
N ILE A 117 -7.33 -5.82 1.18
CA ILE A 117 -8.79 -6.01 1.10
C ILE A 117 -9.46 -4.64 1.09
N LEU A 118 -10.23 -4.37 0.04
CA LEU A 118 -11.05 -3.16 -0.10
C LEU A 118 -12.28 -3.22 0.80
N PHE A 119 -12.53 -2.14 1.52
CA PHE A 119 -13.73 -1.94 2.32
C PHE A 119 -14.44 -0.66 1.89
N PRO A 120 -15.74 -0.73 1.54
CA PRO A 120 -16.50 0.46 1.23
C PRO A 120 -16.56 1.36 2.45
N CYS A 121 -15.96 2.55 2.37
CA CYS A 121 -15.92 3.50 3.48
C CYS A 121 -17.31 4.14 3.60
N THR A 122 -18.19 3.52 4.38
CA THR A 122 -19.60 3.93 4.50
C THR A 122 -19.90 4.77 5.74
N SER A 123 -18.92 5.18 6.55
CA SER A 123 -19.25 5.89 7.79
C SER A 123 -18.15 6.79 8.36
N GLN A 124 -18.56 8.01 8.72
CA GLN A 124 -17.92 9.00 9.58
C GLN A 124 -17.31 8.44 10.89
N LYS A 125 -17.54 7.17 11.24
CA LYS A 125 -17.04 6.51 12.45
C LYS A 125 -15.55 6.16 12.41
N MET A 126 -14.93 5.99 11.23
CA MET A 126 -13.49 5.68 11.15
C MET A 126 -12.59 6.92 11.32
N LEU A 127 -13.07 8.12 10.98
CA LEU A 127 -12.30 9.37 11.09
C LEU A 127 -12.10 9.85 12.54
N LEU A 128 -13.00 9.49 13.45
CA LEU A 128 -12.94 9.86 14.88
C LEU A 128 -11.74 9.24 15.64
N PHE A 129 -11.03 8.27 15.07
CA PHE A 129 -9.92 7.57 15.75
C PHE A 129 -8.54 7.80 15.13
N ALA A 130 -8.44 8.58 14.04
CA ALA A 130 -7.16 8.91 13.39
C ALA A 130 -6.19 9.76 14.25
N GLY A 131 -6.58 10.10 15.49
CA GLY A 131 -5.83 10.96 16.40
C GLY A 131 -5.27 10.30 17.67
N ARG A 132 -5.47 9.00 17.94
CA ARG A 132 -4.94 8.39 19.17
C ARG A 132 -3.73 7.51 18.89
N ARG A 133 -2.54 8.12 18.89
CA ARG A 133 -1.32 7.40 19.28
C ARG A 133 -1.49 6.94 20.73
N ALA A 134 -1.25 5.66 20.99
CA ALA A 134 -0.88 5.22 22.33
C ALA A 134 0.41 5.96 22.72
N ALA A 135 0.41 6.48 23.95
CA ALA A 135 1.50 7.23 24.56
C ALA A 135 2.80 6.43 24.68
#